data_AF-A0A9K3KZZ6-F1
#
_entry.id   AF-A0A9K3KZZ6-F1
#
_cell.length_a   1.000
_cell.length_b   1.000
_cell.length_c   1.000
_cell.angle_alpha   90.00
_cell.angle_beta   90.00
_cell.angle_gamma   90.00
#
_symmetry.space_group_name_H-M   'P 1'
#
loop_
_entity.id
_entity.type
_entity.pdbx_description
1 polymer ?
#
loop_
_entity_poly.entity_id
_entity_poly.type
_entity_poly.pdbx_seq_one_letter_code
_entity_poly.pdbx_strand_id
1 'polypeptide(L)'
;MVSISETYKEVFELVPRIVCVAAALLSTTRGPAKNEGSLHIKRERVPCETIFRRLGGRIFRRCYRMSEPMFWKLHNLLKPYMGGDKKRKRGSTPNGDIPTSSRLSMALRWFAGGDPLDIFQVHGVAPEQVYISV
;
A
#
# COMPACT_ATOMS: atom_id res chain seq x y z
N MET A 1 -25.05 74.22 -0.11
CA MET A 1 -25.45 73.08 0.75
C MET A 1 -25.19 71.82 -0.07
N VAL A 2 -23.96 71.28 0.00
CA VAL A 2 -23.55 70.13 -0.81
C VAL A 2 -23.91 68.85 -0.05
N SER A 3 -24.53 67.95 -0.80
CA SER A 3 -25.25 66.75 -0.40
C SER A 3 -24.41 65.79 0.44
N ILE A 4 -24.75 65.69 1.73
CA ILE A 4 -24.27 64.65 2.64
C ILE A 4 -24.60 63.24 2.09
N SER A 5 -25.57 63.10 1.19
CA SER A 5 -25.99 61.82 0.61
C SER A 5 -25.06 61.24 -0.47
N GLU A 6 -24.19 62.05 -1.09
CA GLU A 6 -23.28 61.56 -2.15
C GLU A 6 -22.06 60.86 -1.57
N THR A 7 -21.56 61.31 -0.43
CA THR A 7 -20.39 60.71 0.25
C THR A 7 -20.69 59.30 0.79
N TYR A 8 -21.91 59.04 1.26
CA TYR A 8 -22.27 57.68 1.74
C TYR A 8 -22.45 56.66 0.61
N LYS A 9 -22.81 57.09 -0.61
CA LYS A 9 -22.94 56.19 -1.76
C LYS A 9 -21.58 55.64 -2.21
N GLU A 10 -20.56 56.48 -2.23
CA GLU A 10 -19.21 56.04 -2.59
C GLU A 10 -18.64 55.06 -1.57
N VAL A 11 -18.85 55.30 -0.28
CA VAL A 11 -18.41 54.37 0.78
C VAL A 11 -19.15 53.04 0.69
N PHE A 12 -20.46 53.04 0.39
CA PHE A 12 -21.25 51.81 0.27
C PHE A 12 -20.84 50.95 -0.93
N GLU A 13 -20.38 51.53 -2.05
CA GLU A 13 -19.84 50.77 -3.18
C GLU A 13 -18.39 50.29 -2.97
N LEU A 14 -17.60 51.01 -2.18
CA LEU A 14 -16.18 50.69 -1.95
C LEU A 14 -15.99 49.52 -0.98
N VAL A 15 -16.81 49.44 0.08
CA VAL A 15 -16.73 48.40 1.11
C VAL A 15 -16.81 46.97 0.53
N PRO A 16 -17.79 46.60 -0.32
CA PRO A 16 -17.86 45.24 -0.87
C PRO A 16 -16.67 44.92 -1.77
N ARG A 17 -16.11 45.91 -2.48
CA ARG A 17 -14.90 45.72 -3.30
C ARG A 17 -13.67 45.44 -2.43
N ILE A 18 -13.50 46.16 -1.34
CA ILE A 18 -12.40 45.95 -0.38
C ILE A 18 -12.52 44.57 0.27
N VAL A 19 -13.73 44.16 0.68
CA VAL A 19 -13.98 42.83 1.26
C VAL A 19 -13.67 41.73 0.26
N CYS A 20 -14.07 41.87 -1.00
CA CYS A 20 -13.76 40.91 -2.06
C CYS A 20 -12.26 40.79 -2.34
N VAL A 21 -11.53 41.91 -2.40
CA VAL A 21 -10.08 41.92 -2.61
C VAL A 21 -9.35 41.29 -1.43
N ALA A 22 -9.77 41.58 -0.19
CA ALA A 22 -9.22 40.96 1.01
C ALA A 22 -9.48 39.44 1.03
N ALA A 23 -10.68 38.99 0.66
CA ALA A 23 -11.01 37.58 0.57
C ALA A 23 -10.20 36.85 -0.52
N ALA A 24 -9.94 37.50 -1.66
CA ALA A 24 -9.08 36.97 -2.72
C ALA A 24 -7.63 36.83 -2.26
N LEU A 25 -7.09 37.84 -1.57
CA LEU A 25 -5.73 37.78 -1.01
C LEU A 25 -5.59 36.71 0.08
N LEU A 26 -6.62 36.51 0.92
CA LEU A 26 -6.66 35.46 1.95
C LEU A 26 -6.82 34.05 1.38
N SER A 27 -7.38 33.88 0.18
CA SER A 27 -7.54 32.57 -0.46
C SER A 27 -6.34 32.15 -1.31
N THR A 28 -5.50 33.11 -1.74
CA THR A 28 -4.21 32.86 -2.38
C THR A 28 -3.14 32.33 -1.42
N THR A 29 -3.29 32.52 -0.10
CA THR A 29 -2.37 31.94 0.91
C THR A 29 -2.74 30.51 1.31
N ARG A 30 -3.34 29.74 0.39
CA ARG A 30 -3.32 28.27 0.48
C ARG A 30 -1.87 27.82 0.31
N GLY A 31 -1.14 27.74 1.42
CA GLY A 31 0.15 27.07 1.49
C GLY A 31 0.08 25.69 0.83
N PRO A 32 1.21 25.15 0.37
CA PRO A 32 1.23 23.86 -0.32
C PRO A 32 0.45 22.84 0.51
N ALA A 33 -0.49 22.15 -0.14
CA ALA A 33 -1.25 21.08 0.49
C ALA A 33 -0.27 20.21 1.29
N LYS A 34 -0.51 20.08 2.60
CA LYS A 34 0.28 19.17 3.42
C LYS A 34 0.19 17.82 2.71
N ASN A 35 1.32 17.34 2.23
CA ASN A 35 1.46 15.95 1.86
C ASN A 35 1.29 15.17 3.16
N GLU A 36 0.05 14.90 3.53
CA GLU A 36 -0.29 13.92 4.56
C GLU A 36 0.22 12.59 4.02
N GLY A 37 1.52 12.33 4.27
CA GLY A 37 2.10 11.04 3.99
C GLY A 37 1.23 10.02 4.67
N SER A 38 0.71 9.05 3.90
CA SER A 38 -0.13 8.01 4.46
C SER A 38 0.59 7.38 5.66
N LEU A 39 -0.08 7.21 6.80
CA LEU A 39 0.43 6.45 7.95
C LEU A 39 0.71 4.96 7.61
N HIS A 40 0.40 4.55 6.38
CA HIS A 40 0.72 3.23 5.85
C HIS A 40 2.23 3.05 5.72
N ILE A 41 2.78 2.25 6.65
CA ILE A 41 4.13 1.69 6.53
C ILE A 41 4.21 0.95 5.20
N LYS A 42 5.19 1.32 4.36
CA LYS A 42 5.49 0.61 3.13
C LYS A 42 5.96 -0.79 3.50
N ARG A 43 5.17 -1.81 3.14
CA ARG A 43 5.57 -3.21 3.32
C ARG A 43 6.66 -3.53 2.31
N GLU A 44 7.71 -4.23 2.72
CA GLU A 44 8.75 -4.73 1.82
C GLU A 44 8.59 -6.24 1.67
N ARG A 45 8.68 -6.76 0.45
CA ARG A 45 8.56 -8.21 0.22
C ARG A 45 9.83 -8.90 0.63
N VAL A 46 9.68 -9.94 1.43
CA VAL A 46 10.80 -10.74 1.90
C VAL A 46 10.97 -11.95 0.98
N PRO A 47 12.18 -12.21 0.43
CA PRO A 47 12.44 -13.41 -0.36
C PRO A 47 12.36 -14.67 0.53
N CYS A 48 11.87 -15.77 -0.04
CA CYS A 48 11.63 -17.02 0.69
C CYS A 48 12.89 -17.57 1.36
N GLU A 49 14.03 -17.46 0.70
CA GLU A 49 15.34 -17.90 1.19
C GLU A 49 15.70 -17.21 2.51
N THR A 50 15.40 -15.91 2.62
CA THR A 50 15.64 -15.16 3.85
C THR A 50 14.73 -15.64 4.98
N ILE A 51 13.48 -15.98 4.65
CA ILE A 51 12.51 -16.53 5.60
C ILE A 51 12.97 -17.91 6.09
N PHE A 52 13.42 -18.79 5.19
CA PHE A 52 13.86 -20.14 5.51
C PHE A 52 15.08 -20.12 6.42
N ARG A 53 16.04 -19.23 6.13
CA ARG A 53 17.21 -19.00 6.97
C ARG A 53 16.84 -18.49 8.38
N ARG A 54 15.85 -17.60 8.49
CA ARG A 54 15.37 -17.07 9.78
C ARG A 54 14.68 -18.14 10.63
N LEU A 55 13.94 -19.07 10.02
CA LEU A 55 13.26 -20.16 10.73
C LEU A 55 14.22 -21.23 11.23
N GLY A 56 15.21 -21.58 10.41
CA GLY A 56 16.07 -22.75 10.63
C GLY A 56 15.35 -24.08 10.37
N GLY A 57 16.12 -25.14 10.16
CA GLY A 57 15.60 -26.43 9.65
C GLY A 57 14.55 -27.10 10.53
N ARG A 58 14.64 -26.97 11.87
CA ARG A 58 13.69 -27.59 12.80
C ARG A 58 12.30 -26.94 12.72
N ILE A 59 12.25 -25.61 12.78
CA ILE A 59 10.98 -24.87 12.75
C ILE A 59 10.40 -24.90 11.33
N PHE A 60 11.25 -24.82 10.30
CA PHE A 60 10.84 -24.97 8.90
C PHE A 60 9.99 -26.23 8.70
N ARG A 61 10.46 -27.40 9.16
CA ARG A 61 9.71 -28.67 9.03
C ARG A 61 8.36 -28.64 9.72
N ARG A 62 8.20 -27.89 10.80
CA ARG A 62 6.93 -27.74 11.50
C ARG A 62 5.99 -26.80 10.74
N CYS A 63 6.49 -25.66 10.25
CA CYS A 63 5.71 -24.67 9.52
C CYS A 63 5.26 -25.13 8.14
N TYR A 64 6.08 -25.91 7.43
CA TYR A 64 5.81 -26.32 6.04
C TYR A 64 5.44 -27.80 5.90
N ARG A 65 5.55 -28.60 6.97
CA ARG A 65 5.36 -30.06 6.96
C ARG A 65 6.27 -30.81 5.97
N MET A 66 7.37 -30.19 5.55
CA MET A 66 8.36 -30.77 4.62
C MET A 66 9.76 -30.21 4.88
N SER A 67 10.77 -30.79 4.21
CA SER A 67 12.14 -30.25 4.25
C SER A 67 12.34 -29.17 3.17
N GLU A 68 13.31 -28.28 3.38
CA GLU A 68 13.63 -27.20 2.46
C GLU A 68 13.97 -27.70 1.03
N PRO A 69 14.75 -28.79 0.83
CA PRO A 69 14.97 -29.32 -0.51
C PRO A 69 13.69 -29.84 -1.18
N MET A 70 12.75 -30.39 -0.42
CA MET A 70 11.45 -30.85 -0.95
C MET A 70 10.59 -29.68 -1.40
N PHE A 71 10.66 -28.55 -0.69
CA PHE A 71 9.96 -27.32 -1.07
C PHE A 71 10.36 -26.89 -2.48
N TRP A 72 11.66 -26.83 -2.79
CA TRP A 72 12.13 -26.43 -4.12
C TRP A 72 11.77 -27.44 -5.21
N LYS A 73 11.76 -28.74 -4.89
CA LYS A 73 11.25 -29.76 -5.83
C LYS A 73 9.77 -29.55 -6.14
N LEU A 74 8.95 -29.33 -5.11
CA LEU A 74 7.53 -29.04 -5.28
C LEU A 74 7.30 -27.73 -6.06
N HIS A 75 8.08 -26.70 -5.76
CA HIS A 75 8.04 -25.43 -6.48
C HIS A 75 8.32 -25.62 -7.96
N ASN A 76 9.38 -26.36 -8.32
CA ASN A 76 9.70 -26.60 -9.73
C ASN A 76 8.62 -27.41 -10.47
N LEU A 77 7.96 -28.35 -9.77
CA LEU A 77 6.85 -29.11 -10.33
C LEU A 77 5.59 -28.25 -10.56
N LEU A 78 5.30 -27.32 -9.64
CA LEU A 78 4.12 -26.46 -9.70
C LEU A 78 4.34 -25.18 -10.52
N LYS A 79 5.59 -24.73 -10.66
CA LYS A 79 5.97 -23.52 -11.40
C LYS A 79 5.30 -23.39 -12.78
N PRO A 80 5.20 -24.43 -13.63
CA PRO A 80 4.52 -24.31 -14.93
C PRO A 80 3.01 -24.10 -14.82
N TYR A 81 2.38 -24.54 -13.72
CA TYR A 81 0.93 -24.42 -13.48
C TYR A 81 0.57 -23.16 -12.69
N MET A 82 1.52 -22.60 -11.95
CA MET A 82 1.38 -21.34 -11.24
C MET A 82 1.40 -20.18 -12.25
N GLY A 83 0.21 -19.79 -12.72
CA GLY A 83 0.05 -18.72 -13.68
C GLY A 83 0.74 -17.42 -13.25
N GLY A 84 1.42 -16.78 -14.20
CA GLY A 84 1.89 -15.40 -14.05
C GLY A 84 0.71 -14.46 -13.88
N ASP A 85 0.84 -13.47 -12.99
CA ASP A 85 -0.20 -12.48 -12.78
C ASP A 85 -0.60 -11.85 -14.13
N LYS A 86 -1.89 -11.91 -14.46
CA LYS A 86 -2.46 -11.27 -15.67
C LYS A 86 -1.93 -9.85 -15.76
N LYS A 87 -1.56 -9.37 -16.97
CA LYS A 87 -1.15 -7.97 -17.23
C LYS A 87 -2.07 -7.00 -16.48
N ARG A 88 -1.64 -6.52 -15.31
CA ARG A 88 -2.41 -5.56 -14.51
C ARG A 88 -2.20 -4.17 -15.11
N LYS A 89 -3.25 -3.32 -15.06
CA LYS A 89 -3.20 -1.97 -15.63
C LYS A 89 -2.07 -1.14 -14.99
N ARG A 90 -1.43 -0.33 -15.82
CA ARG A 90 -0.27 0.53 -15.52
C ARG A 90 -0.57 1.48 -14.35
N GLY A 91 0.20 1.35 -13.28
CA GLY A 91 0.04 2.07 -12.02
C GLY A 91 0.71 1.25 -10.92
N SER A 92 2.03 1.39 -10.83
CA SER A 92 2.97 0.48 -10.17
C SER A 92 2.46 -0.10 -8.85
N THR A 93 2.37 -1.42 -8.75
CA THR A 93 2.38 -2.06 -7.42
C THR A 93 3.72 -1.68 -6.80
N PRO A 94 3.77 -1.02 -5.62
CA PRO A 94 5.01 -0.51 -5.05
C PRO A 94 6.14 -1.54 -4.99
N ASN A 95 5.78 -2.84 -4.92
CA ASN A 95 6.71 -3.95 -4.77
C ASN A 95 6.81 -4.89 -5.99
N GLY A 96 6.09 -4.63 -7.10
CA GLY A 96 6.05 -5.51 -8.30
C GLY A 96 5.07 -6.69 -8.19
N ASP A 97 5.33 -7.79 -8.90
CA ASP A 97 4.56 -9.06 -8.79
C ASP A 97 5.06 -9.95 -7.65
N ILE A 98 4.17 -10.76 -7.08
CA ILE A 98 4.55 -11.71 -6.01
C ILE A 98 5.26 -12.91 -6.66
N PRO A 99 6.50 -13.23 -6.25
CA PRO A 99 7.20 -14.38 -6.83
C PRO A 99 6.46 -15.68 -6.52
N THR A 100 6.47 -16.62 -7.47
CA THR A 100 5.74 -17.89 -7.36
C THR A 100 6.20 -18.73 -6.15
N SER A 101 7.47 -18.61 -5.77
CA SER A 101 7.99 -19.24 -4.55
C SER A 101 7.31 -18.70 -3.29
N SER A 102 7.11 -17.37 -3.19
CA SER A 102 6.38 -16.77 -2.07
C SER A 102 4.91 -17.17 -2.06
N ARG A 103 4.26 -17.29 -3.23
CA ARG A 103 2.88 -17.80 -3.31
C ARG A 103 2.78 -19.23 -2.77
N LEU A 104 3.67 -20.12 -3.21
CA LEU A 104 3.72 -21.49 -2.68
C LEU A 104 3.99 -21.51 -1.18
N SER A 105 4.91 -20.66 -0.71
CA SER A 105 5.30 -20.58 0.70
C SER A 105 4.13 -20.16 1.59
N MET A 106 3.35 -19.16 1.17
CA MET A 106 2.13 -18.73 1.86
C MET A 106 1.07 -19.83 1.88
N ALA A 107 0.80 -20.45 0.72
CA ALA A 107 -0.18 -21.53 0.59
C ALA A 107 0.16 -22.72 1.50
N LEU A 108 1.43 -23.16 1.51
CA LEU A 108 1.86 -24.27 2.37
C LEU A 108 1.72 -23.95 3.86
N ARG A 109 2.05 -22.73 4.28
CA ARG A 109 1.84 -22.33 5.68
C ARG A 109 0.38 -22.29 6.06
N TRP A 110 -0.47 -21.79 5.17
CA TRP A 110 -1.91 -21.80 5.36
C TRP A 110 -2.44 -23.24 5.51
N PHE A 111 -2.06 -24.15 4.61
CA PHE A 111 -2.44 -25.56 4.70
C PHE A 111 -1.86 -26.29 5.92
N ALA A 112 -0.72 -25.84 6.44
CA ALA A 112 -0.14 -26.36 7.68
C ALA A 112 -0.87 -25.88 8.95
N GLY A 113 -1.87 -25.00 8.81
CA GLY A 113 -2.66 -24.42 9.88
C GLY A 113 -2.10 -23.11 10.46
N GLY A 114 -1.26 -22.39 9.71
CA GLY A 114 -0.72 -21.09 10.12
C GLY A 114 -1.76 -19.97 10.06
N ASP A 115 -1.63 -18.98 10.94
CA ASP A 115 -2.48 -17.78 10.96
C ASP A 115 -2.15 -16.86 9.75
N PRO A 116 -3.13 -16.49 8.91
CA PRO A 116 -2.94 -15.54 7.81
C PRO A 116 -2.33 -14.21 8.25
N LEU A 117 -2.61 -13.77 9.49
CA LEU A 117 -2.06 -12.53 10.02
C LEU A 117 -0.54 -12.60 10.22
N ASP A 118 -0.05 -13.74 10.73
CA ASP A 118 1.38 -14.00 10.83
C ASP A 118 2.01 -14.19 9.45
N ILE A 119 1.33 -14.92 8.56
CA ILE A 119 1.84 -15.21 7.22
C ILE A 119 2.02 -13.93 6.40
N PHE A 120 1.03 -13.01 6.37
CA PHE A 120 1.20 -11.77 5.59
C PHE A 120 2.33 -10.91 6.12
N GLN A 121 2.51 -10.86 7.45
CA GLN A 121 3.54 -10.06 8.09
C GLN A 121 4.94 -10.60 7.75
N VAL A 122 5.12 -11.91 7.80
CA VAL A 122 6.40 -12.58 7.48
C VAL A 122 6.77 -12.40 6.01
N HIS A 123 5.79 -12.50 5.10
CA HIS A 123 6.02 -12.40 3.66
C HIS A 123 6.02 -10.96 3.12
N GLY A 124 5.56 -9.99 3.91
CA GLY A 124 5.47 -8.58 3.49
C GLY A 124 4.43 -8.35 2.39
N VAL A 125 3.32 -9.10 2.43
CA VAL A 125 2.22 -9.00 1.46
C VAL A 125 0.96 -8.42 2.11
N ALA A 126 -0.05 -8.13 1.29
CA ALA A 126 -1.37 -7.79 1.81
C ALA A 126 -2.08 -9.07 2.33
N PRO A 127 -2.92 -8.99 3.38
CA PRO A 127 -3.54 -10.16 3.99
C PRO A 127 -4.42 -10.95 3.01
N GLU A 128 -5.04 -10.28 2.04
CA GLU A 128 -5.87 -10.92 1.01
C GLU A 128 -5.05 -11.84 0.09
N GLN A 129 -3.77 -11.54 -0.09
CA GLN A 129 -2.88 -12.32 -0.96
C GLN A 129 -2.56 -13.70 -0.38
N VAL A 130 -2.72 -13.89 0.93
CA VAL A 130 -2.56 -15.21 1.55
C VAL A 130 -3.66 -16.15 1.06
N TYR A 131 -4.90 -15.68 0.98
CA TYR A 131 -6.03 -16.49 0.49
C TYR A 131 -5.99 -16.69 -1.03
N ILE A 132 -5.52 -15.71 -1.79
CA ILE A 132 -5.37 -15.79 -3.27
C ILE A 132 -4.16 -16.66 -3.68
N SER A 133 -3.25 -16.96 -2.75
CA SER A 133 -2.07 -17.77 -3.03
C SER A 133 -2.37 -19.26 -3.25
N VAL A 134 -3.59 -19.69 -2.91
CA VAL A 134 -4.14 -21.03 -3.10
C VAL A 134 -4.79 -21.18 -4.47
#